data_AF-A0A1I5RVR9-F1
#
_entry.id   AF-A0A1I5RVR9-F1
#
_cell.length_a   1.000
_cell.length_b   1.000
_cell.length_c   1.000
_cell.angle_alpha   90.00
_cell.angle_beta   90.00
_cell.angle_gamma   90.00
#
_symmetry.space_group_name_H-M   'P 1'
#
loop_
_entity.id
_entity.type
_entity.pdbx_description
1 polymer ?
#
loop_
_entity_poly.entity_id
_entity_poly.type
_entity_poly.pdbx_seq_one_letter_code
_entity_poly.pdbx_strand_id
1 'polypeptide(L)' 'MFEIGKKYEFCVLTATEDGLSETLSRWTVVDVEGTLLHLHVPADTDSPFAKLSGPSEERNMVLNTASSFFHSATLVD' A
#
# COMPACT_ATOMS: atom_id res chain seq x y z
N MET A 1 -0.47 3.29 15.20
CA MET A 1 0.77 2.52 14.99
C MET A 1 0.37 1.30 14.17
N PHE A 2 1.12 0.96 13.12
CA PHE A 2 0.80 -0.20 12.26
C PHE A 2 1.21 -1.50 12.95
N GLU A 3 0.48 -2.58 12.68
CA GLU A 3 0.67 -3.90 13.31
C GLU A 3 1.10 -4.93 12.27
N ILE A 4 2.13 -5.71 12.59
CA ILE A 4 2.63 -6.79 11.73
C ILE A 4 1.55 -7.88 11.58
N GLY A 5 1.38 -8.37 10.36
CA GLY A 5 0.38 -9.37 10.00
C GLY A 5 -1.03 -8.82 9.78
N LYS A 6 -1.24 -7.51 10.03
CA LYS A 6 -2.52 -6.84 9.79
C LYS A 6 -2.60 -6.25 8.39
N LYS A 7 -3.82 -6.20 7.87
CA LYS A 7 -4.12 -5.64 6.56
C LYS A 7 -4.71 -4.24 6.69
N TYR A 8 -4.22 -3.33 5.88
CA TYR A 8 -4.64 -1.94 5.86
C TYR A 8 -5.04 -1.52 4.46
N GLU A 9 -6.06 -0.69 4.36
CA GLU A 9 -6.44 0.02 3.14
C GLU A 9 -5.82 1.41 3.19
N PHE A 10 -4.87 1.63 2.30
CA PHE A 10 -4.16 2.89 2.14
C PHE A 10 -4.81 3.70 1.03
N CYS A 11 -5.18 4.94 1.34
CA CYS A 11 -5.64 5.93 0.37
C CYS A 11 -4.48 6.84 -0.01
N VAL A 12 -4.14 6.89 -1.29
CA VAL A 12 -3.10 7.78 -1.84
C VAL A 12 -3.78 8.88 -2.66
N LEU A 13 -3.46 10.13 -2.32
CA LEU A 13 -3.82 11.30 -3.10
C LEU A 13 -2.71 11.61 -4.12
N THR A 14 -3.05 11.58 -5.40
CA THR A 14 -2.13 11.89 -6.50
C THR A 14 -2.66 13.10 -7.27
N ALA A 15 -1.81 14.08 -7.51
CA ALA A 15 -2.13 15.18 -8.43
C ALA A 15 -1.86 14.71 -9.88
N THR A 16 -2.88 14.75 -10.72
CA THR A 16 -2.80 14.49 -12.16
C THR A 16 -3.11 15.77 -12.93
N GLU A 17 -2.93 15.74 -14.26
CA GLU A 17 -3.28 16.88 -15.12
C GLU A 17 -4.77 17.26 -15.04
N ASP A 18 -5.63 16.29 -14.70
CA ASP A 18 -7.07 16.46 -14.56
C ASP A 18 -7.53 16.87 -13.15
N GLY A 19 -6.61 16.95 -12.17
CA GLY A 19 -6.90 17.34 -10.79
C GLY A 19 -6.38 16.37 -9.74
N LEU A 20 -7.02 16.33 -8.58
CA LEU A 20 -6.67 15.38 -7.51
C LEU A 20 -7.39 14.05 -7.74
N SER A 21 -6.63 12.96 -7.71
CA SER A 21 -7.13 11.59 -7.81
C SER A 21 -6.84 10.82 -6.52
N GLU A 22 -7.82 10.02 -6.10
CA GLU A 22 -7.71 9.12 -4.96
C GLU A 22 -7.52 7.69 -5.45
N THR A 23 -6.48 7.01 -4.96
CA THR A 23 -6.24 5.59 -5.23
C THR A 23 -6.25 4.82 -3.92
N LEU A 24 -7.19 3.87 -3.81
CA LEU A 24 -7.28 2.95 -2.68
C LEU A 24 -6.51 1.68 -3.00
N SER A 25 -5.74 1.21 -2.03
CA SER A 25 -4.94 -0.01 -2.18
C SER A 25 -4.82 -0.74 -0.86
N ARG A 26 -4.91 -2.07 -0.88
CA ARG A 26 -4.92 -2.90 0.34
C ARG A 26 -3.63 -3.70 0.46
N TRP A 27 -2.95 -3.57 1.59
CA TRP A 27 -1.63 -4.16 1.81
C TRP A 27 -1.55 -4.80 3.18
N THR A 28 -0.81 -5.89 3.27
CA THR A 28 -0.48 -6.52 4.56
C THR A 28 0.86 -6.00 5.03
N VAL A 29 0.95 -5.58 6.30
CA VAL A 29 2.22 -5.18 6.92
C VAL A 29 2.99 -6.43 7.31
N VAL A 30 4.19 -6.58 6.76
CA VAL A 30 5.07 -7.73 7.01
C VAL A 30 6.10 -7.40 8.09
N ASP A 31 6.59 -6.17 8.10
CA ASP A 31 7.56 -5.70 9.09
C ASP A 31 7.49 -4.17 9.27
N VAL A 32 7.99 -3.69 10.42
CA VAL A 32 8.02 -2.27 10.78
C VAL A 32 9.40 -1.91 11.35
N GLU A 33 10.21 -1.21 10.57
CA GLU A 33 11.53 -0.72 10.96
C GLU A 33 11.48 0.80 11.25
N GLY A 34 11.06 1.16 12.47
CA GLY A 34 10.92 2.55 12.89
C GLY A 34 9.82 3.27 12.11
N THR A 35 10.18 4.00 11.05
CA THR A 35 9.24 4.64 10.13
C THR A 35 9.06 3.86 8.83
N LEU A 36 9.85 2.82 8.55
CA LEU A 36 9.70 2.03 7.32
C LEU A 36 8.69 0.90 7.54
N LEU A 37 7.71 0.78 6.65
CA LEU A 37 6.79 -0.34 6.56
C LEU A 37 7.18 -1.24 5.40
N HIS A 38 7.35 -2.52 5.68
CA HIS A 38 7.45 -3.56 4.66
C HIS A 38 6.03 -4.03 4.36
N LEU A 39 5.58 -3.84 3.12
CA LEU A 39 4.22 -4.12 2.68
C LEU A 39 4.23 -5.23 1.64
N HIS A 40 3.26 -6.12 1.76
CA HIS A 40 3.00 -7.15 0.78
C HIS A 40 1.66 -6.90 0.10
N VAL A 41 1.69 -6.77 -1.23
CA VAL A 41 0.47 -6.77 -2.03
C VAL A 41 -0.08 -8.20 -1.98
N PRO A 42 -1.37 -8.42 -1.65
CA PRO A 42 -1.98 -9.72 -1.91
C PRO A 42 -1.80 -10.00 -3.40
N ALA A 43 -1.22 -11.15 -3.77
CA ALA A 43 -1.13 -11.52 -5.18
C ALA A 43 -2.55 -11.40 -5.77
N ASP A 44 -2.74 -10.46 -6.68
CA ASP A 44 -3.97 -10.41 -7.46
C ASP A 44 -3.95 -11.72 -8.26
N THR A 45 -4.85 -12.65 -7.97
CA THR A 45 -4.88 -13.94 -8.68
C THR A 45 -5.87 -13.92 -9.83
N ASP A 46 -6.71 -12.88 -9.87
CA ASP A 46 -7.91 -12.84 -10.68
C ASP A 46 -7.71 -12.00 -11.94
N SER A 47 -6.86 -10.96 -11.89
CA SER A 47 -6.58 -10.15 -13.06
C SER A 47 -5.65 -10.86 -14.07
N PRO A 48 -5.88 -10.67 -15.39
CA PRO A 48 -5.00 -11.19 -16.43
C PRO A 48 -3.55 -10.71 -16.30
N PHE A 49 -3.37 -9.48 -15.79
CA PHE A 49 -2.05 -8.88 -15.56
C PHE A 49 -1.29 -9.61 -14.44
N ALA A 50 -1.99 -9.97 -13.37
CA ALA A 50 -1.36 -10.58 -12.22
C ALA A 50 -0.99 -12.06 -12.42
N LYS A 51 -1.67 -12.73 -13.37
CA LYS A 51 -1.22 -14.04 -13.91
C LYS A 51 0.07 -13.95 -14.73
N LEU A 52 0.40 -12.77 -15.26
CA LEU A 52 1.62 -12.53 -16.06
C LEU A 52 2.79 -12.03 -15.20
N SER A 53 2.53 -11.25 -14.14
CA SER A 53 3.57 -10.60 -13.32
C SER A 53 4.11 -11.47 -12.17
N GLY A 54 3.52 -12.64 -11.89
CA GLY A 54 3.98 -13.54 -10.83
C GLY A 54 3.51 -13.11 -9.42
N PRO A 55 3.83 -13.90 -8.37
CA PRO A 55 3.30 -13.66 -7.03
C PRO A 55 3.80 -12.32 -6.48
N SER A 56 2.83 -11.53 -6.01
CA SER A 56 2.93 -10.41 -5.06
C SER A 56 4.24 -9.61 -5.03
N GLU A 57 4.16 -8.36 -5.48
CA GLU A 57 5.25 -7.40 -5.30
C GLU A 57 5.40 -7.05 -3.81
N GLU A 58 6.60 -7.25 -3.26
CA GLU A 58 7.02 -6.63 -2.01
C GLU A 58 7.29 -5.14 -2.28
N ARG A 59 6.70 -4.25 -1.46
CA ARG A 59 7.01 -2.83 -1.52
C ARG A 59 7.27 -2.27 -0.13
N ASN A 60 8.18 -1.31 -0.07
CA ASN A 60 8.50 -0.61 1.16
C ASN A 60 7.88 0.80 1.15
N MET A 61 7.31 1.21 2.27
CA MET A 61 6.65 2.51 2.43
C MET A 61 7.18 3.24 3.66
N VAL A 62 7.62 4.49 3.50
CA VAL A 62 8.13 5.30 4.62
C VAL A 62 6.99 6.12 5.23
N LEU A 63 6.82 6.00 6.54
CA LEU A 63 5.92 6.79 7.36
C LEU A 63 6.52 8.17 7.63
N ASN A 64 5.72 9.21 7.37
CA ASN A 64 5.87 10.53 7.95
C ASN A 64 7.17 11.29 7.62
N THR A 65 7.57 11.32 6.35
CA THR A 65 8.66 12.18 5.88
C THR A 65 8.22 13.08 4.74
N ALA A 66 7.33 14.06 4.99
CA ALA A 66 7.04 15.23 4.14
C ALA A 66 6.88 15.01 2.61
N SER A 67 6.69 13.77 2.18
CA SER A 67 6.64 13.30 0.80
C SER A 67 5.40 12.42 0.71
N SER A 68 4.61 12.66 -0.32
CA SER A 68 3.31 12.04 -0.55
C SER A 68 3.40 10.52 -0.53
N PHE A 69 3.02 9.86 0.57
CA PHE A 69 3.07 8.39 0.65
C PHE A 69 1.73 7.73 0.98
N PHE A 70 0.82 8.40 1.67
CA PHE A 70 -0.63 8.11 1.67
C PHE A 70 -1.33 9.20 2.49
N HIS A 71 -2.59 9.47 2.18
CA HIS A 71 -3.43 10.43 2.91
C HIS A 71 -4.01 9.80 4.18
N SER A 72 -4.50 8.57 4.09
CA SER A 72 -5.11 7.85 5.21
C SER A 72 -4.88 6.35 5.07
N ALA A 73 -4.90 5.66 6.21
CA ALA A 73 -4.85 4.19 6.26
C ALA A 73 -5.89 3.69 7.27
N THR A 74 -6.71 2.72 6.87
CA THR A 74 -7.74 2.13 7.71
C THR A 74 -7.46 0.64 7.89
N LEU A 75 -7.51 0.15 9.13
CA LEU A 75 -7.41 -1.28 9.42
C LEU A 75 -8.62 -2.00 8.81
N VAL A 76 -8.35 -3.03 8.01
CA VAL A 76 -9.36 -3.88 7.36
C VAL A 76 -9.05 -5.32 7.73
N ASP A 77 -9.68 -5.78 8.82
CA ASP A 77 -9.53 -7.08 9.52
C ASP A 77 -8.16 -7.37 10.22
#